data_AF-A0A089I335-F1
#
_entry.id   AF-A0A089I335-F1
#
_cell.length_a   1.000
_cell.length_b   1.000
_cell.length_c   1.000
_cell.angle_alpha   90.00
_cell.angle_beta   90.00
_cell.angle_gamma   90.00
#
_symmetry.space_group_name_H-M   'P 1'
#
loop_
_entity.id
_entity.type
_entity.pdbx_description
1 polymer ?
#
loop_
_entity_poly.entity_id
_entity_poly.type
_entity_poly.pdbx_seq_one_letter_code
_entity_poly.pdbx_strand_id
1 'polypeptide(L)'
;MLPVHQRLAELYTVSCRRPLTAAEEAEQRHCLQVNTMYCWEMARLTHEAVLAAHTEDTEWQQEISAQMFEVRISGKVGKRRH
;
A
#
# COMPACT_ATOMS: atom_id res chain seq x y z
N MET A 1 -9.19 -0.62 -4.44
CA MET A 1 -8.77 -1.04 -3.08
C MET A 1 -8.23 -2.45 -3.20
N LEU A 2 -7.04 -2.75 -2.66
CA LEU A 2 -6.44 -4.08 -2.77
C LEU A 2 -7.24 -5.11 -1.93
N PRO A 3 -7.36 -6.37 -2.40
CA PRO A 3 -8.10 -7.42 -1.67
C PRO A 3 -7.63 -7.62 -0.23
N VAL A 4 -6.34 -7.41 0.03
CA VAL A 4 -5.75 -7.52 1.37
C VAL A 4 -6.32 -6.49 2.36
N HIS A 5 -6.63 -5.27 1.92
CA HIS A 5 -7.19 -4.25 2.81
C HIS A 5 -8.66 -4.55 3.12
N GLN A 6 -9.40 -5.08 2.14
CA GLN A 6 -10.75 -5.57 2.37
C GLN A 6 -10.72 -6.72 3.39
N ARG A 7 -9.84 -7.70 3.20
CA ARG A 7 -9.73 -8.85 4.11
C ARG A 7 -9.31 -8.43 5.52
N LEU A 8 -8.40 -7.46 5.63
CA LEU A 8 -8.00 -6.90 6.92
C LEU A 8 -9.18 -6.24 7.65
N ALA A 9 -10.05 -5.51 6.92
CA ALA A 9 -11.26 -4.91 7.49
C ALA A 9 -12.30 -5.96 7.93
N GLU A 10 -12.45 -7.04 7.16
CA GLU A 10 -13.30 -8.18 7.54
C GLU A 10 -12.80 -8.81 8.84
N LEU A 11 -11.50 -9.14 8.92
CA LEU A 11 -10.90 -9.74 10.12
C LEU A 11 -10.99 -8.82 11.33
N TYR A 12 -10.80 -7.51 11.15
CA TYR A 12 -11.02 -6.52 12.20
C TYR A 12 -12.47 -6.56 12.70
N THR A 13 -13.45 -6.57 11.80
CA THR A 13 -14.88 -6.61 12.16
C THR A 13 -15.24 -7.89 12.91
N VAL A 14 -14.66 -9.04 12.54
CA VAL A 14 -14.82 -10.30 13.28
C VAL A 14 -14.22 -10.19 14.68
N SER A 15 -13.01 -9.62 14.79
CA SER A 15 -12.31 -9.46 16.08
C SER A 15 -13.07 -8.59 17.08
N CYS A 16 -13.88 -7.64 16.60
CA CYS A 16 -14.74 -6.81 17.45
C CYS A 16 -15.92 -7.59 18.05
N ARG A 17 -16.30 -8.74 17.48
CA ARG A 17 -17.47 -9.54 17.92
C ARG A 17 -17.07 -10.76 18.74
N ARG A 18 -15.93 -11.36 18.42
CA ARG A 18 -15.36 -12.50 19.14
C ARG A 18 -13.84 -12.53 18.98
N PRO A 19 -13.11 -13.24 19.85
CA PRO A 19 -11.71 -13.56 19.60
C PRO A 19 -11.52 -14.23 18.23
N LEU A 20 -10.42 -13.89 17.56
CA LEU A 20 -10.03 -14.55 16.33
C LEU A 20 -9.57 -15.98 16.63
N THR A 21 -9.83 -16.89 15.69
CA THR A 21 -9.22 -18.22 15.71
C THR A 21 -7.75 -18.11 15.31
N ALA A 22 -6.93 -19.09 15.67
CA ALA A 22 -5.51 -19.10 15.31
C ALA A 22 -5.27 -18.97 13.79
N ALA A 23 -6.16 -19.52 12.97
CA ALA A 23 -6.10 -19.40 11.51
C ALA A 23 -6.39 -17.96 11.05
N GLU A 24 -7.40 -17.31 11.63
CA GLU A 24 -7.74 -15.91 11.33
C GLU A 24 -6.64 -14.95 11.81
N GLU A 25 -6.02 -15.20 12.96
CA GLU A 25 -4.86 -14.42 13.43
C GLU A 25 -3.65 -14.56 12.51
N ALA A 26 -3.38 -15.77 12.03
CA ALA A 26 -2.33 -15.98 11.04
C ALA A 26 -2.63 -15.23 9.73
N GLU A 27 -3.87 -15.30 9.25
CA GLU A 27 -4.31 -14.55 8.07
C GLU A 27 -4.21 -13.03 8.28
N GLN A 28 -4.60 -12.54 9.47
CA GLN A 28 -4.51 -11.13 9.81
C GLN A 28 -3.05 -10.64 9.79
N ARG A 29 -2.11 -11.44 10.32
CA ARG A 29 -0.67 -11.12 10.27
C ARG A 29 -0.15 -11.05 8.84
N HIS A 30 -0.54 -11.97 7.96
CA HIS A 30 -0.19 -11.90 6.54
C HIS A 30 -0.75 -10.64 5.87
N CYS A 31 -2.02 -10.30 6.15
CA CYS A 31 -2.64 -9.10 5.63
C CYS A 31 -1.93 -7.83 6.10
N LEU A 32 -1.57 -7.78 7.39
CA LEU A 32 -0.80 -6.68 7.97
C LEU A 32 0.57 -6.54 7.33
N GLN A 33 1.30 -7.64 7.10
CA GLN A 33 2.61 -7.59 6.46
C GLN A 33 2.55 -6.94 5.07
N VAL A 34 1.58 -7.33 4.25
CA VAL A 34 1.37 -6.74 2.92
C VAL A 34 0.90 -5.29 3.04
N ASN A 35 0.01 -4.97 3.98
CA ASN A 35 -0.43 -3.60 4.25
C ASN A 35 0.74 -2.70 4.64
N THR A 36 1.66 -3.19 5.48
CA THR A 36 2.87 -2.48 5.88
C THR A 36 3.73 -2.13 4.67
N MET A 37 4.00 -3.10 3.78
CA MET A 37 4.76 -2.85 2.55
C MET A 37 4.08 -1.79 1.67
N TYR A 38 2.77 -1.90 1.45
CA TYR A 38 2.00 -0.92 0.69
C TYR A 38 2.09 0.49 1.30
N CYS A 39 1.92 0.62 2.61
CA CYS A 39 1.97 1.91 3.30
C CYS A 39 3.35 2.57 3.19
N TRP A 40 4.42 1.81 3.40
CA TRP A 40 5.79 2.33 3.26
C TRP A 40 6.08 2.79 1.84
N GLU A 41 5.62 2.03 0.85
CA GLU A 41 5.84 2.37 -0.55
C GLU A 41 5.09 3.64 -0.96
N MET A 42 3.83 3.75 -0.58
CA MET A 42 3.03 4.95 -0.81
C MET A 42 3.59 6.18 -0.10
N ALA A 43 4.13 6.03 1.12
CA ALA A 43 4.77 7.10 1.85
C ALA A 43 6.04 7.59 1.13
N ARG A 44 6.90 6.66 0.68
CA ARG A 44 8.09 6.96 -0.12
C ARG A 44 7.74 7.76 -1.37
N LEU A 45 6.79 7.28 -2.16
CA LEU A 45 6.33 7.95 -3.40
C LEU A 45 5.71 9.32 -3.10
N THR A 46 4.97 9.46 -2.00
CA THR A 46 4.40 10.76 -1.60
C THR A 46 5.49 11.78 -1.29
N HIS A 47 6.55 11.38 -0.57
CA HIS A 47 7.68 12.27 -0.33
C HIS A 47 8.42 12.63 -1.62
N GLU A 48 8.62 11.69 -2.54
CA GLU A 48 9.23 11.96 -3.84
C GLU A 48 8.37 12.92 -4.69
N ALA A 49 7.04 12.76 -4.69
CA ALA A 49 6.14 13.68 -5.37
C ALA A 49 6.25 15.12 -4.82
N VAL A 50 6.39 15.26 -3.50
CA VAL A 50 6.60 16.56 -2.86
C VAL A 50 7.92 17.16 -3.32
N LEU A 51 9.02 16.40 -3.34
CA LEU A 51 10.31 16.89 -3.80
C LEU A 51 10.27 17.32 -5.27
N ALA A 52 9.69 16.50 -6.14
CA ALA A 52 9.52 16.81 -7.56
C ALA A 52 8.73 18.12 -7.78
N ALA A 53 7.71 18.36 -6.94
CA ALA A 53 6.97 19.62 -6.95
C ALA A 53 7.80 20.82 -6.51
N HIS A 54 8.63 20.67 -5.49
CA HIS A 54 9.50 21.76 -5.01
C HIS A 54 10.59 22.11 -6.02
N THR A 55 11.00 21.17 -6.87
CA THR A 55 12.01 21.39 -7.93
C THR A 55 11.40 21.71 -9.29
N GLU A 56 10.07 21.84 -9.38
CA GLU A 56 9.33 22.06 -10.63
C GLU A 56 9.61 20.98 -11.71
N ASP A 57 10.02 19.78 -11.29
CA ASP A 57 10.34 18.66 -12.18
C ASP A 57 9.07 17.91 -12.59
N THR A 58 8.45 18.40 -13.66
CA THR A 58 7.17 17.85 -14.15
C THR A 58 7.27 16.44 -14.71
N GLU A 59 8.43 16.03 -15.24
CA GLU A 59 8.64 14.67 -15.75
C GLU A 59 8.68 13.69 -14.59
N TRP A 60 9.48 14.00 -13.56
CA TRP A 60 9.55 13.19 -12.36
C TRP A 60 8.18 13.11 -11.64
N GLN A 61 7.41 14.19 -11.60
CA GLN A 61 6.04 14.16 -11.07
C GLN A 61 5.12 13.18 -11.80
N GLN A 62 5.20 13.12 -13.14
CA GLN A 62 4.41 12.21 -13.95
C GLN A 62 4.81 10.76 -13.70
N GLU A 63 6.11 10.47 -13.59
CA GLU A 63 6.61 9.14 -13.26
C GLU A 63 6.14 8.67 -11.89
N ILE A 64 6.23 9.53 -10.87
CA ILE A 64 5.75 9.20 -9.52
C ILE A 64 4.24 8.98 -9.50
N SER A 65 3.48 9.78 -10.24
CA SER A 65 2.03 9.58 -10.38
C SER A 65 1.69 8.22 -11.01
N ALA A 66 2.43 7.79 -12.03
CA ALA A 66 2.29 6.47 -12.63
C ALA A 66 2.64 5.35 -11.63
N GLN A 67 3.76 5.48 -10.91
CA GLN A 67 4.16 4.51 -9.88
C GLN A 67 3.13 4.40 -8.74
N MET A 68 2.58 5.53 -8.27
CA MET A 68 1.52 5.53 -7.24
C MET A 68 0.25 4.84 -7.75
N PHE A 69 -0.10 5.04 -9.03
CA PHE A 69 -1.23 4.33 -9.64
C PHE A 69 -0.99 2.82 -9.65
N GLU A 70 0.19 2.36 -10.07
CA GLU A 70 0.57 0.93 -10.08
C GLU A 70 0.51 0.30 -8.67
N VAL A 71 1.01 1.00 -7.65
CA VAL A 71 0.95 0.53 -6.26
C VAL A 71 -0.50 0.40 -5.79
N ARG A 72 -1.38 1.34 -6.14
CA ARG A 72 -2.81 1.29 -5.77
C ARG A 72 -3.56 0.12 -6.40
N ILE A 73 -3.19 -0.30 -7.61
CA ILE A 73 -3.85 -1.40 -8.32
C ILE A 73 -3.23 -2.77 -8.02
N SER A 74 -1.92 -2.84 -7.82
CA SER A 74 -1.19 -4.12 -7.74
C SER A 74 -0.54 -4.38 -6.37
N GLY A 75 -0.41 -3.35 -5.52
CA GLY A 75 0.35 -3.41 -4.28
C GLY A 75 1.86 -3.44 -4.48
N LYS A 76 2.36 -3.22 -5.70
CA LYS A 76 3.77 -3.23 -6.07
C LYS A 76 4.09 -2.04 -6.99
N VAL A 77 5.32 -1.53 -6.91
CA VAL A 77 5.85 -0.63 -7.93
C VAL A 77 6.35 -1.48 -9.10
N GLY A 78 6.07 -1.08 -10.33
CA GLY A 78 6.77 -1.59 -11.51
C GLY A 78 8.28 -1.38 -11.39
N LYS A 79 9.08 -2.15 -12.13
CA LYS A 79 10.53 -1.95 -12.17
C LYS A 79 10.83 -0.56 -12.75
N ARG A 80 11.59 0.26 -12.04
CA ARG A 80 12.12 1.52 -12.57
C ARG A 80 12.90 1.23 -13.84
N ARG A 81 12.56 1.91 -14.94
CA ARG A 81 13.39 1.92 -16.14
C ARG A 81 14.50 2.95 -15.86
N HIS A 82 15.72 2.45 -15.63
CA HIS A 82 16.93 3.26 -15.55
C HIS A 82 17.47 3.54 -16.95
#